data_AF-G1UY37-F1
#
_entry.id   AF-G1UY37-F1
#
_cell.length_a   1.000
_cell.length_b   1.000
_cell.length_c   1.000
_cell.angle_alpha   90.00
_cell.angle_beta   90.00
_cell.angle_gamma   90.00
#
_symmetry.space_group_name_H-M   'P 1'
#
loop_
_entity.id
_entity.type
_entity.pdbx_description
1 polymer ?
#
loop_
_entity_poly.entity_id
_entity_poly.type
_entity_poly.pdbx_seq_one_letter_code
_entity_poly.pdbx_strand_id
1 'polypeptide(L)'
;MARLTSEQWEQARAEYEVRGVSLGEVARRFGVSQQAASKRARKEGWKQGKSCGVVEKKVSAIKALYEVEQESCDLPTTFRSTIDDVVRERLEADHLFAQFDKALILKA
;
A
#
# COMPACT_ATOMS: atom_id res chain seq x y z
N MET A 1 -20.68 -24.73 10.35
CA MET A 1 -20.12 -23.38 10.12
C MET A 1 -19.21 -23.44 8.92
N ALA A 2 -19.38 -22.53 7.95
CA ALA A 2 -18.53 -22.48 6.77
C ALA A 2 -17.06 -22.31 7.20
N ARG A 3 -16.19 -23.21 6.71
CA ARG A 3 -14.75 -23.07 6.91
C ARG A 3 -14.25 -22.09 5.86
N LEU A 4 -13.80 -20.92 6.29
CA LEU A 4 -13.14 -19.98 5.39
C LEU A 4 -11.88 -20.61 4.80
N THR A 5 -11.64 -20.32 3.53
CA THR A 5 -10.39 -20.66 2.82
C THR A 5 -9.23 -19.83 3.36
N SER A 6 -8.00 -20.22 3.04
CA SER A 6 -6.80 -19.46 3.44
C SER A 6 -6.84 -18.02 2.92
N GLU A 7 -7.26 -17.82 1.67
CA GLU A 7 -7.42 -16.50 1.06
C GLU A 7 -8.46 -15.64 1.78
N GLN A 8 -9.60 -16.22 2.17
CA GLN A 8 -10.62 -15.50 2.94
C GLN A 8 -10.11 -15.09 4.32
N TRP A 9 -9.25 -15.90 4.95
CA TRP A 9 -8.61 -15.54 6.20
C TRP A 9 -7.55 -14.45 6.04
N GLU A 10 -6.83 -14.42 4.91
CA GLU A 10 -5.91 -13.34 4.58
C GLU A 10 -6.66 -12.03 4.35
N GLN A 11 -7.79 -12.07 3.65
CA GLN A 11 -8.65 -10.89 3.50
C GLN A 11 -9.23 -10.43 4.84
N ALA A 12 -9.65 -11.34 5.71
CA ALA A 12 -10.10 -11.03 7.07
C ALA A 12 -9.00 -10.37 7.91
N ARG A 13 -7.76 -10.83 7.75
CA ARG A 13 -6.57 -10.21 8.37
C ARG A 13 -6.34 -8.81 7.83
N ALA A 14 -6.46 -8.59 6.53
CA ALA A 14 -6.27 -7.27 5.91
C ALA A 14 -7.31 -6.25 6.43
N GLU A 15 -8.57 -6.66 6.60
CA GLU A 15 -9.60 -5.82 7.21
C GLU A 15 -9.21 -5.39 8.64
N TYR A 16 -8.69 -6.33 9.45
CA TYR A 16 -8.25 -6.04 10.81
C TYR A 16 -6.96 -5.19 10.87
N GLU A 17 -5.92 -5.58 10.13
CA GLU A 17 -4.59 -4.96 10.21
C GLU A 17 -4.46 -3.67 9.39
N VAL A 18 -5.20 -3.54 8.29
CA VAL A 18 -5.13 -2.38 7.40
C VAL A 18 -6.27 -1.41 7.68
N ARG A 19 -7.53 -1.88 7.65
CA ARG A 19 -8.69 -1.00 7.91
C ARG A 19 -8.92 -0.73 9.39
N GLY A 20 -8.26 -1.47 10.28
CA GLY A 20 -8.40 -1.29 11.72
C GLY A 20 -9.78 -1.67 12.25
N VAL A 21 -10.58 -2.48 11.54
CA VAL A 21 -11.89 -2.91 12.04
C VAL A 21 -11.75 -3.88 13.22
N SER A 22 -12.76 -3.99 14.07
CA SER A 22 -12.72 -4.92 15.21
C SER A 22 -12.86 -6.38 14.78
N LEU A 23 -12.40 -7.33 15.59
CA LEU A 23 -12.59 -8.77 15.32
C LEU A 23 -14.07 -9.19 15.27
N GLY A 24 -14.96 -8.45 15.97
CA GLY A 24 -16.40 -8.66 15.86
C GLY A 24 -16.95 -8.25 14.49
N GLU A 25 -16.42 -7.15 13.93
CA GLU A 25 -16.77 -6.70 12.58
C GLU A 25 -16.21 -7.64 11.51
N VAL A 26 -14.98 -8.14 11.68
CA VAL A 26 -14.43 -9.21 10.84
C VAL A 26 -15.29 -10.46 10.92
N ALA A 27 -15.69 -10.88 12.11
CA ALA A 27 -16.55 -12.05 12.29
C ALA A 27 -17.89 -11.90 11.53
N ARG A 28 -18.51 -10.72 11.62
CA ARG A 28 -19.74 -10.38 10.90
C ARG A 28 -19.56 -10.42 9.38
N ARG A 29 -18.51 -9.79 8.84
CA ARG A 29 -18.25 -9.69 7.39
C ARG A 29 -17.95 -11.03 6.74
N PHE A 30 -17.24 -11.91 7.45
CA PHE A 30 -16.80 -13.20 6.91
C PHE A 30 -17.67 -14.38 7.39
N GLY A 31 -18.76 -14.12 8.11
CA GLY A 31 -19.69 -15.17 8.55
C GLY A 31 -19.06 -16.21 9.50
N VAL A 32 -18.12 -15.79 10.34
CA VAL A 32 -17.46 -16.64 11.35
C VAL A 32 -17.80 -16.18 12.77
N SER A 33 -17.56 -17.04 13.77
CA SER A 33 -17.69 -16.59 15.16
C SER A 33 -16.54 -15.68 15.55
N GLN A 34 -16.83 -14.70 16.41
CA GLN A 34 -15.82 -13.81 16.99
C GLN A 34 -14.71 -14.60 17.72
N GLN A 35 -15.06 -15.73 18.34
CA GLN A 35 -14.10 -16.62 18.99
C GLN A 35 -13.13 -17.26 17.99
N ALA A 36 -13.61 -17.68 16.82
CA ALA A 36 -12.76 -18.23 15.76
C ALA A 36 -11.79 -17.18 15.22
N ALA A 37 -12.27 -15.96 14.95
CA ALA A 37 -11.44 -14.84 14.52
C ALA A 37 -10.40 -14.47 15.61
N SER A 38 -10.80 -14.40 16.88
CA SER A 38 -9.89 -14.10 17.99
C SER A 38 -8.81 -15.17 18.20
N LYS A 39 -9.18 -16.45 18.16
CA LYS A 39 -8.22 -17.56 18.27
C LYS A 39 -7.19 -17.51 17.16
N ARG A 40 -7.62 -17.21 15.93
CA ARG A 40 -6.71 -17.12 14.78
C ARG A 40 -5.82 -15.87 14.85
N ALA A 41 -6.39 -14.72 15.19
CA ALA A 41 -5.65 -13.48 15.42
C ALA A 41 -4.55 -13.65 16.47
N ARG A 42 -4.83 -14.34 17.59
CA ARG A 42 -3.81 -14.66 18.61
C ARG A 42 -2.76 -15.63 18.09
N LYS A 43 -3.16 -16.69 17.37
CA LYS A 43 -2.25 -17.70 16.82
C LYS A 43 -1.26 -17.10 15.80
N GLU A 44 -1.74 -16.18 14.98
CA GLU A 44 -0.98 -15.58 13.87
C GLU A 44 -0.42 -14.18 14.20
N GLY A 45 -0.63 -13.70 15.43
CA GLY A 45 -0.09 -12.42 15.90
C GLY A 45 -0.65 -11.20 15.18
N TRP A 46 -1.94 -11.19 14.84
CA TRP A 46 -2.55 -10.07 14.13
C TRP A 46 -2.54 -8.80 15.00
N LYS A 47 -2.28 -7.65 14.37
CA LYS A 47 -2.26 -6.33 15.04
C LYS A 47 -3.20 -5.35 14.37
N GLN A 48 -4.20 -4.86 15.10
CA GLN A 48 -5.19 -3.92 14.57
C GLN A 48 -4.50 -2.65 14.07
N GLY A 49 -4.83 -2.23 12.85
CA GLY A 49 -4.31 -0.97 12.29
C GLY A 49 -2.79 -0.93 12.09
N LYS A 50 -2.09 -2.07 12.09
CA LYS A 50 -0.64 -2.16 11.82
C LYS A 50 -0.21 -1.38 10.57
N SER A 51 -1.06 -1.32 9.55
CA SER A 51 -0.74 -0.66 8.28
C SER A 51 -1.33 0.75 8.15
N CYS A 52 -1.91 1.31 9.22
CA CYS A 52 -2.52 2.65 9.20
C CYS A 52 -1.51 3.73 8.76
N GLY A 53 -0.28 3.68 9.28
CA GLY A 53 0.77 4.62 8.88
C GLY A 53 1.19 4.50 7.41
N VAL A 54 1.09 3.31 6.79
CA VAL A 54 1.34 3.15 5.34
C VAL A 54 0.19 3.72 4.53
N VAL A 55 -1.05 3.54 4.99
CA VAL A 55 -2.24 4.14 4.37
C VAL A 55 -2.15 5.66 4.39
N GLU A 56 -1.82 6.25 5.54
CA GLU A 56 -1.64 7.70 5.69
C GLU A 56 -0.53 8.24 4.78
N LYS A 57 0.63 7.57 4.74
CA LYS A 57 1.72 7.94 3.82
C LYS A 57 1.29 7.89 2.36
N LYS A 58 0.55 6.86 1.95
CA LYS A 58 0.02 6.75 0.58
C LYS A 58 -0.97 7.87 0.27
N VAL A 59 -1.90 8.16 1.18
CA VAL A 59 -2.85 9.26 1.02
C VAL A 59 -2.11 10.60 0.88
N SER A 60 -1.10 10.85 1.71
CA SER A 60 -0.29 12.07 1.62
C SER A 60 0.45 12.18 0.29
N ALA A 61 1.06 11.09 -0.19
CA ALA A 61 1.76 11.08 -1.47
C ALA A 61 0.80 11.33 -2.65
N ILE A 62 -0.39 10.73 -2.63
CA ILE A 62 -1.41 10.95 -3.68
C ILE A 62 -1.88 12.40 -3.70
N LYS A 63 -2.09 13.02 -2.52
CA LYS A 63 -2.44 14.45 -2.45
C LYS A 63 -1.35 15.35 -3.03
N ALA A 64 -0.09 15.08 -2.67
CA ALA A 64 1.04 15.84 -3.19
C ALA A 64 1.18 15.67 -4.72
N LEU A 65 0.99 14.46 -5.25
CA LEU A 65 0.99 14.24 -6.70
C LEU A 65 -0.14 15.02 -7.38
N TYR A 66 -1.34 15.01 -6.81
CA TYR A 66 -2.48 15.76 -7.35
C TYR A 66 -2.21 17.27 -7.38
N GLU A 67 -1.61 17.83 -6.33
CA GLU A 67 -1.21 19.25 -6.29
C GLU A 67 -0.21 19.59 -7.40
N VAL A 68 0.82 18.76 -7.59
CA VAL A 68 1.82 18.93 -8.65
C VAL A 68 1.22 18.80 -10.05
N GLU A 69 0.29 17.86 -10.25
CA GLU A 69 -0.43 17.70 -11.51
C GLU A 69 -1.32 18.91 -11.83
N GLN A 70 -1.97 19.50 -10.83
CA GLN A 70 -2.76 20.72 -11.00
C GLN A 70 -1.86 21.90 -11.42
N GLU A 71 -0.74 22.13 -10.74
CA GLU A 71 0.23 23.17 -11.12
C GLU A 71 0.74 22.97 -12.55
N SER A 72 0.96 21.73 -12.96
CA SER A 72 1.40 21.39 -14.31
C SER A 72 0.29 21.65 -15.34
N CYS A 73 -0.98 21.44 -14.99
CA CYS A 73 -2.12 21.66 -15.90
C CYS A 73 -2.33 23.14 -16.28
N ASP A 74 -1.94 24.07 -15.41
CA ASP A 74 -2.05 25.52 -15.66
C ASP A 74 -1.01 26.02 -16.69
N LEU A 75 -0.04 25.18 -17.05
CA LEU A 75 1.01 25.52 -18.00
C LEU A 75 0.58 25.26 -19.47
N PRO A 76 1.16 26.01 -20.43
CA PRO A 76 0.96 25.71 -21.85
C PRO A 76 1.41 24.29 -22.21
N THR A 77 0.76 23.68 -23.22
CA THR A 77 1.01 22.29 -23.64
C THR A 77 2.47 21.96 -23.91
N THR A 78 3.25 22.89 -24.48
CA THR A 78 4.68 22.68 -24.73
C THR A 78 5.48 22.53 -23.44
N PHE A 79 5.19 23.33 -22.42
CA PHE A 79 5.85 23.26 -21.12
C PHE A 79 5.52 21.95 -20.41
N ARG A 80 4.25 21.51 -20.46
CA ARG A 80 3.83 20.22 -19.90
C ARG A 80 4.59 19.05 -20.52
N SER A 81 4.68 19.01 -21.85
CA SER A 81 5.44 17.97 -22.57
C SER A 81 6.91 17.95 -22.15
N THR A 82 7.57 19.10 -22.06
CA THR A 82 8.96 19.16 -21.61
C THR A 82 9.12 18.71 -20.16
N ILE A 83 8.18 19.06 -19.27
CA ILE A 83 8.19 18.59 -17.87
C ILE A 83 8.08 17.07 -17.84
N ASP A 84 7.14 16.47 -18.58
CA ASP A 84 6.95 15.03 -18.64
C ASP A 84 8.19 14.29 -19.16
N ASP A 85 8.84 14.84 -20.19
CA ASP A 85 10.08 14.31 -20.75
C ASP A 85 11.22 14.36 -19.72
N VAL A 86 11.41 15.50 -19.04
CA VAL A 86 12.44 15.65 -18.01
C VAL A 86 12.19 14.74 -16.80
N VAL A 87 10.93 14.58 -16.38
CA VAL A 87 10.56 13.67 -15.30
C VAL A 87 10.90 12.22 -15.69
N ARG A 88 10.56 11.81 -16.92
CA ARG A 88 10.91 10.49 -17.45
C ARG A 88 12.42 10.25 -17.42
N GLU A 89 13.20 11.17 -17.97
CA GLU A 89 14.68 11.06 -18.01
C GLU A 89 15.28 10.91 -16.61
N ARG A 90 14.77 11.68 -15.63
CA ARG A 90 15.24 11.58 -14.23
C ARG A 90 14.88 10.25 -13.58
N LEU A 91 13.65 9.77 -13.80
CA LEU A 91 13.22 8.46 -13.27
C LEU A 91 14.03 7.31 -13.87
N GLU A 92 14.36 7.39 -15.16
CA GLU A 92 15.23 6.42 -15.82
C GLU A 92 16.66 6.45 -15.24
N ALA A 93 17.21 7.65 -15.00
CA ALA A 93 18.50 7.80 -14.35
C ALA A 93 18.50 7.21 -12.92
N ASP A 94 17.50 7.53 -12.11
CA ASP A 94 17.35 6.97 -10.76
C ASP A 94 17.23 5.44 -10.77
N HIS A 95 16.51 4.89 -11.75
CA HIS A 95 16.41 3.45 -11.93
C HIS A 95 17.75 2.81 -12.33
N LEU A 96 18.51 3.47 -13.23
CA LEU A 96 19.87 3.04 -13.61
C LEU A 96 20.82 3.08 -12.40
N PHE A 97 20.78 4.11 -11.56
CA PHE A 97 21.58 4.17 -10.33
C PHE A 97 21.23 3.06 -9.34
N ALA A 98 19.94 2.76 -9.14
CA ALA A 98 19.51 1.64 -8.30
C ALA A 98 19.99 0.26 -8.80
N GLN A 99 20.16 0.10 -10.12
CA GLN A 99 20.74 -1.11 -10.70
C GLN A 99 22.26 -1.21 -10.49
N PHE A 100 22.99 -0.08 -10.57
CA PHE A 100 24.43 -0.04 -10.29
C PHE A 100 24.76 -0.35 -8.82
N ASP A 101 24.03 0.21 -7.86
CA ASP A 101 24.22 -0.09 -6.43
C ASP A 101 24.04 -1.58 -6.13
N LYS A 102 23.02 -2.20 -6.72
CA LYS A 102 22.76 -3.64 -6.56
C LYS A 102 23.87 -4.50 -7.15
N ALA A 103 24.46 -4.09 -8.28
CA ALA A 103 25.57 -4.78 -8.94
C ALA A 103 26.90 -4.63 -8.19
N LEU A 104 27.13 -3.49 -7.51
CA LEU A 104 28.29 -3.27 -6.64
C LEU A 104 28.19 -4.11 -5.35
N ILE A 105 27.00 -4.23 -4.76
CA ILE A 105 26.76 -5.06 -3.56
C ILE A 105 26.91 -6.56 -3.87
N LEU A 106 26.59 -7.02 -5.08
CA LEU A 106 26.69 -8.43 -5.49
C LEU A 106 28.11 -8.86 -5.94
N LYS A 107 29.06 -7.92 -6.07
CA LYS A 107 30.44 -8.19 -6.49
C LYS A 107 31.49 -8.00 -5.36
N ALA A 108 31.07 -7.66 -4.15
CA ALA A 108 31.89 -7.58 -2.94
C ALA A 108 31.63 -8.80 -2.04
#